data_AF-A0A0F9GDR9-F1
#
_entry.id   AF-A0A0F9GDR9-F1
#
_cell.length_a   1.000
_cell.length_b   1.000
_cell.length_c   1.000
_cell.angle_alpha   90.00
_cell.angle_beta   90.00
_cell.angle_gamma   90.00
#
_symmetry.space_group_name_H-M   'P 1'
#
loop_
_entity.id
_entity.type
_entity.pdbx_description
1 polymer ?
#
loop_
_entity_poly.entity_id
_entity_poly.type
_entity_poly.pdbx_seq_one_letter_code
_entity_poly.pdbx_strand_id
1 'polypeptide(L)' 'MIVTATFSRGLEVEWWQWLYDEETKRYINCNDGSMHTPQHLMTLVYLKQARGWELCRAVV' A
#
# COMPACT_ATOMS: atom_id res chain seq x y z
N MET A 1 -9.60 10.36 -2.04
CA MET A 1 -9.56 9.44 -3.23
C MET A 1 -9.23 8.03 -2.76
N ILE A 2 -9.78 6.96 -3.36
CA ILE A 2 -9.39 5.58 -2.99
C ILE A 2 -8.16 5.16 -3.79
N VAL A 3 -7.15 4.64 -3.09
CA VAL A 3 -5.91 4.11 -3.65
C VAL A 3 -5.79 2.64 -3.29
N THR A 4 -5.35 1.81 -4.23
CA THR A 4 -5.23 0.36 -4.02
C THR A 4 -3.90 -0.18 -4.50
N ALA A 5 -3.42 -1.22 -3.83
CA ALA A 5 -2.26 -1.99 -4.27
C ALA A 5 -2.49 -3.49 -4.08
N THR A 6 -1.94 -4.28 -4.99
CA THR A 6 -1.97 -5.75 -4.91
C THR A 6 -0.54 -6.27 -4.91
N PHE A 7 -0.23 -7.12 -3.95
CA PHE A 7 1.05 -7.82 -3.85
C PHE A 7 0.85 -9.32 -4.05
N SER A 8 1.79 -10.01 -4.67
CA SER A 8 1.81 -11.47 -4.76
C SER A 8 3.12 -12.07 -4.29
N ARG A 9 3.08 -13.34 -3.88
CA ARG A 9 4.26 -14.15 -3.57
C ARG A 9 3.95 -15.62 -3.84
N GLY A 10 4.42 -16.14 -4.97
CA GLY A 10 4.01 -17.46 -5.43
C GLY A 10 2.51 -17.51 -5.69
N LEU A 11 1.77 -18.31 -4.91
CA LEU A 11 0.30 -18.40 -4.98
C LEU A 11 -0.43 -17.48 -3.98
N GLU A 12 0.31 -16.80 -3.10
CA GLU A 12 -0.26 -15.89 -2.11
C GLU A 12 -0.55 -14.52 -2.75
N VAL A 13 -1.69 -13.90 -2.41
CA VAL A 13 -2.07 -12.56 -2.87
C VAL A 13 -2.56 -11.73 -1.68
N GLU A 14 -2.06 -10.51 -1.56
CA GLU A 14 -2.53 -9.52 -0.60
C GLU A 14 -3.09 -8.29 -1.31
N TRP A 15 -4.18 -7.77 -0.74
CA TRP A 15 -4.88 -6.58 -1.22
C TRP A 15 -4.80 -5.48 -0.16
N TRP A 16 -4.39 -4.30 -0.59
CA TRP A 16 -4.28 -3.13 0.26
C TRP A 16 -5.09 -1.99 -0.31
N GLN A 17 -5.73 -1.25 0.59
CA GLN A 17 -6.57 -0.11 0.25
C GLN A 17 -6.31 1.04 1.22
N TRP A 18 -6.20 2.24 0.66
CA TRP A 18 -6.06 3.47 1.41
C TRP A 18 -7.06 4.51 0.95
N LEU A 19 -7.50 5.34 1.88
CA LEU A 19 -8.14 6.61 1.60
C LEU A 19 -7.07 7.69 1.57
N TYR A 20 -6.88 8.34 0.43
CA TYR A 20 -6.05 9.54 0.32
C TYR A 20 -6.82 10.76 0.81
N ASP A 21 -6.27 11.37 1.86
CA ASP A 21 -6.68 12.63 2.45
C ASP A 21 -5.89 13.78 1.80
N GLU A 22 -6.62 14.61 1.04
CA GLU A 22 -6.07 15.73 0.29
C GLU A 22 -5.63 16.90 1.19
N GLU A 23 -6.24 17.06 2.37
CA GLU A 23 -5.93 18.17 3.28
C GLU A 23 -4.59 17.92 3.96
N THR A 24 -4.40 16.72 4.48
CA THR A 24 -3.17 16.35 5.20
C THR A 24 -2.09 15.74 4.29
N LYS A 25 -2.43 15.45 3.02
CA LYS A 25 -1.57 14.75 2.05
C LYS A 25 -1.10 13.39 2.57
N ARG A 26 -2.00 12.64 3.21
CA ARG A 26 -1.74 11.33 3.83
C ARG A 26 -2.66 10.24 3.28
N TYR A 27 -2.22 9.00 3.45
CA TYR A 27 -2.96 7.79 3.12
C TYR A 27 -3.39 7.09 4.39
N ILE A 28 -4.69 6.89 4.56
CA ILE A 28 -5.27 6.21 5.72
C ILE A 28 -5.57 4.77 5.29
N ASN A 29 -4.91 3.79 5.90
CA ASN A 29 -5.14 2.38 5.61
C ASN A 29 -6.56 1.99 6.04
N CYS A 30 -7.33 1.40 5.12
CA CYS A 30 -8.71 1.03 5.37
C CYS A 30 -8.87 -0.16 6.34
N ASN A 31 -7.82 -0.96 6.54
CA ASN A 31 -7.89 -2.16 7.40
C ASN A 31 -7.63 -1.85 8.88
N ASP A 32 -6.66 -0.98 9.17
CA ASP A 32 -6.19 -0.72 10.55
C ASP A 32 -6.22 0.77 10.95
N GLY A 33 -6.63 1.66 10.04
CA GLY A 33 -6.70 3.11 10.29
C GLY A 33 -5.33 3.81 10.37
N SER A 34 -4.23 3.10 10.10
CA SER A 34 -2.89 3.69 10.15
C SER A 34 -2.68 4.77 9.09
N MET A 35 -1.94 5.82 9.46
CA MET A 35 -1.61 6.94 8.57
C MET A 35 -0.23 6.77 7.94
N HIS A 36 -0.18 6.86 6.62
CA HIS A 36 1.03 6.74 5.83
C HIS A 36 1.29 8.02 5.02
N THR A 37 2.55 8.42 4.96
CA THR A 37 3.03 9.38 3.98
C THR A 37 3.37 8.65 2.68
N PRO A 38 3.56 9.36 1.55
CA PRO A 38 4.10 8.76 0.33
C PRO A 38 5.40 7.97 0.58
N GLN A 39 6.31 8.49 1.43
CA GLN A 39 7.56 7.81 1.78
C GLN A 39 7.34 6.51 2.58
N HIS A 40 6.32 6.46 3.45
CA HIS A 40 5.95 5.22 4.16
C HIS A 40 5.47 4.15 3.17
N LEU A 41 4.66 4.53 2.17
CA LEU A 41 4.19 3.59 1.14
C LEU A 41 5.35 3.06 0.28
N MET A 42 6.31 3.92 -0.10
CA MET A 42 7.52 3.45 -0.78
C MET A 42 8.32 2.47 0.08
N THR A 43 8.51 2.79 1.36
CA THR A 43 9.21 1.91 2.31
C THR A 43 8.49 0.56 2.46
N LEU A 44 7.16 0.57 2.51
CA LEU A 44 6.34 -0.64 2.56
C LEU A 44 6.60 -1.54 1.35
N VAL A 45 6.63 -0.97 0.15
CA VAL A 45 6.94 -1.73 -1.09
C VAL A 45 8.33 -2.37 -1.00
N TYR A 46 9.35 -1.63 -0.59
CA TYR A 46 10.70 -2.18 -0.44
C TYR A 46 10.76 -3.31 0.61
N LEU A 47 10.11 -3.14 1.76
CA LEU A 47 10.04 -4.17 2.80
C LEU A 47 9.30 -5.42 2.33
N LYS A 48 8.25 -5.26 1.53
CA LYS A 48 7.51 -6.37 0.91
C LYS A 48 8.41 -7.11 -0.10
N GLN A 49 9.11 -6.38 -0.97
CA GLN A 49 10.07 -6.95 -1.92
C GLN A 49 11.19 -7.74 -1.23
N ALA A 50 11.74 -7.21 -0.14
CA ALA A 50 12.76 -7.91 0.67
C ALA A 50 12.23 -9.23 1.28
N ARG A 51 10.91 -9.39 1.40
CA ARG A 51 10.23 -10.60 1.88
C ARG A 51 9.74 -11.51 0.73
N GLY A 52 10.15 -11.21 -0.50
CA GLY A 52 9.79 -11.96 -1.71
C GLY A 52 8.43 -11.61 -2.29
N TRP A 53 7.80 -10.51 -1.88
CA TRP A 53 6.55 -10.05 -2.47
C TRP A 53 6.80 -9.16 -3.70
N GLU A 54 5.98 -9.32 -4.72
CA GLU A 54 6.00 -8.51 -5.93
C GLU A 54 4.80 -7.58 -5.95
N LEU A 55 4.99 -6.33 -6.34
CA LEU A 55 3.89 -5.38 -6.56
C LEU A 55 3.31 -5.61 -7.95
N CYS A 56 2.09 -6.14 -8.03
CA CYS A 56 1.45 -6.52 -9.29
C CYS A 56 0.69 -5.34 -9.93
N ARG A 57 -0.02 -4.57 -9.11
CA ARG A 57 -0.84 -3.45 -9.56
C ARG A 57 -0.89 -2.40 -8.47
N ALA A 58 -0.69 -1.14 -8.86
CA ALA A 58 -0.97 0.02 -8.02
C ALA A 58 -1.92 0.93 -8.80
N VAL A 59 -3.03 1.32 -8.17
CA VAL A 59 -3.94 2.35 -8.68
C VAL A 59 -3.91 3.47 -7.66
N VAL A 60 -3.13 4.51 -7.98
CA VAL A 60 -2.86 5.68 -7.14
C VAL A 60 -3.63 6.87 -7.65
#